data_AF-A0AAD3REJ0-F1
#
_entry.id   AF-A0AAD3REJ0-F1
#
_cell.length_a   1.000
_cell.length_b   1.000
_cell.length_c   1.000
_cell.angle_alpha   90.00
_cell.angle_beta   90.00
_cell.angle_gamma   90.00
#
_symmetry.space_group_name_H-M   'P 1'
#
loop_
_entity.id
_entity.type
_entity.pdbx_description
1 polymer ?
#
loop_
_entity_poly.entity_id
_entity_poly.type
_entity_poly.pdbx_seq_one_letter_code
_entity_poly.pdbx_strand_id
1 'polypeptide(L)'
;MKDNKIMNNQDAIEKAVSRGQCLYKISSYTSYPMHDFYRCHTCNTTDRNAICVNCIKKCHQGHDVEFIRHDRFFCDCGAGTLSNPCTLAGEPTHDTDTLYDSAPPIESNTLQHN
;
A
#
# COMPACT_ATOMS: atom_id res chain seq x y z
N MET A 1 9.99 27.35 -5.25
CA MET A 1 9.32 26.53 -4.22
C MET A 1 8.59 25.42 -4.96
N LYS A 2 8.91 24.15 -4.69
CA LYS A 2 8.27 23.02 -5.37
C LYS A 2 6.84 22.91 -4.84
N ASP A 3 5.87 23.20 -5.69
CA ASP A 3 4.45 23.05 -5.38
C ASP A 3 4.18 21.61 -4.98
N ASN A 4 4.03 21.39 -3.68
CA ASN A 4 3.56 20.12 -3.15
C ASN A 4 2.05 20.07 -3.41
N LYS A 5 1.68 19.87 -4.68
CA LYS A 5 0.30 19.64 -5.10
C LYS A 5 -0.11 18.31 -4.48
N ILE A 6 -0.72 18.37 -3.29
CA ILE A 6 -1.56 17.29 -2.78
C ILE A 6 -2.68 17.17 -3.82
N MET A 7 -2.49 16.34 -4.83
CA MET A 7 -3.54 16.00 -5.77
C MET A 7 -4.61 15.30 -4.94
N ASN A 8 -5.80 15.89 -4.91
CA ASN A 8 -6.97 15.32 -4.26
C ASN A 8 -7.33 14.02 -5.00
N ASN A 9 -6.63 12.93 -4.70
CA ASN A 9 -6.83 11.60 -5.28
C ASN A 9 -8.10 10.93 -4.75
N GLN A 10 -8.95 11.66 -4.01
CA GLN A 10 -10.19 11.14 -3.42
C GLN A 10 -11.10 10.54 -4.49
N ASP A 11 -11.30 11.23 -5.61
CA ASP A 11 -12.08 10.73 -6.75
C ASP A 11 -11.51 9.44 -7.34
N ALA A 12 -10.18 9.30 -7.36
CA ALA A 12 -9.51 8.11 -7.88
C ALA A 12 -9.67 6.93 -6.90
N ILE A 13 -9.57 7.20 -5.60
CA ILE A 13 -9.83 6.22 -4.53
C ILE A 13 -11.27 5.72 -4.63
N GLU A 14 -12.25 6.61 -4.66
CA GLU A 14 -13.66 6.24 -4.74
C GLU A 14 -14.00 5.46 -6.02
N LYS A 15 -13.44 5.87 -7.17
CA LYS A 15 -13.57 5.12 -8.43
C LYS A 15 -12.94 3.73 -8.34
N ALA A 16 -11.77 3.58 -7.73
CA ALA A 16 -11.14 2.28 -7.56
C ALA A 16 -11.94 1.39 -6.60
N VAL A 17 -12.43 1.95 -5.48
CA VAL A 17 -13.28 1.24 -4.52
C VAL A 17 -14.56 0.73 -5.21
N SER A 18 -15.29 1.62 -5.88
CA SER A 18 -16.54 1.28 -6.58
C SER A 18 -16.35 0.27 -7.71
N ARG A 19 -15.20 0.29 -8.40
CA ARG A 19 -14.87 -0.70 -9.45
C ARG A 19 -14.34 -2.03 -8.91
N GLY A 20 -14.23 -2.19 -7.58
CA GLY A 20 -13.69 -3.41 -6.98
C GLY A 20 -12.19 -3.60 -7.21
N GLN A 21 -11.44 -2.53 -7.47
CA GLN A 21 -10.00 -2.59 -7.75
C GLN A 21 -9.17 -2.51 -6.48
N CYS A 22 -7.99 -3.12 -6.48
CA CYS A 22 -7.04 -2.96 -5.37
C CYS A 22 -6.54 -1.51 -5.30
N LEU A 23 -6.52 -0.92 -4.10
CA LEU A 23 -5.99 0.43 -3.91
C LEU A 23 -4.46 0.51 -4.05
N TYR A 24 -3.77 -0.62 -4.24
CA TYR A 24 -2.37 -0.64 -4.67
C TYR A 24 -2.16 0.09 -6.01
N LYS A 25 -3.15 0.04 -6.93
CA LYS A 25 -3.03 0.70 -8.25
C LYS A 25 -2.97 2.22 -8.20
N ILE A 26 -3.52 2.80 -7.13
CA ILE A 26 -3.60 4.25 -6.96
C ILE A 26 -2.55 4.76 -5.97
N SER A 27 -1.88 3.85 -5.24
CA SER A 27 -0.68 4.21 -4.51
C SER A 27 0.48 4.40 -5.49
N SER A 28 0.98 5.62 -5.56
CA SER A 28 2.27 5.94 -6.20
C SER A 28 3.28 6.33 -5.13
N TYR A 29 4.56 6.41 -5.50
CA TYR A 29 5.64 6.86 -4.60
C TYR A 29 5.39 8.24 -3.95
N THR A 30 4.58 9.07 -4.60
CA THR A 30 4.29 10.45 -4.17
C THR A 30 2.85 10.65 -3.71
N SER A 31 1.97 9.65 -3.86
CA SER A 31 0.57 9.73 -3.45
C SER A 31 0.09 8.41 -2.86
N TYR A 32 -0.17 8.41 -1.55
CA TYR A 32 -0.75 7.29 -0.84
C TYR A 32 -2.26 7.47 -0.73
N PRO A 33 -3.07 6.44 -1.01
CA PRO A 33 -4.50 6.52 -0.79
C PRO A 33 -4.77 6.74 0.71
N MET A 34 -5.55 7.77 1.02
CA MET A 34 -6.15 7.96 2.34
C MET A 34 -7.50 7.24 2.34
N HIS A 35 -7.55 6.07 2.95
CA HIS A 35 -8.78 5.28 3.03
C HIS A 35 -8.73 4.31 4.23
N ASP A 36 -9.88 3.72 4.54
CA ASP A 36 -9.98 2.62 5.50
C ASP A 36 -9.15 1.42 5.04
N PHE A 37 -8.31 0.92 5.94
CA PHE A 37 -7.55 -0.31 5.76
C PHE A 37 -7.73 -1.26 6.94
N TYR A 38 -7.39 -2.52 6.65
CA TYR A 38 -7.71 -3.66 7.48
C TYR A 38 -6.50 -4.56 7.65
N ARG A 39 -6.56 -5.42 8.67
CA ARG A 39 -5.63 -6.51 8.92
C ARG A 39 -6.32 -7.85 8.73
N CYS A 40 -5.58 -8.88 8.34
CA CYS A 40 -6.09 -10.23 8.17
C CYS A 40 -5.30 -11.20 9.06
N HIS A 41 -5.91 -11.65 10.16
CA HIS A 41 -5.29 -12.55 11.12
C HIS A 41 -5.03 -13.94 10.52
N THR A 42 -5.95 -14.43 9.67
CA THR A 42 -5.78 -15.73 8.98
C THR A 42 -4.57 -15.81 8.06
N CYS A 43 -4.14 -14.68 7.48
CA CYS A 43 -2.97 -14.62 6.60
C CYS A 43 -1.66 -14.39 7.36
N ASN A 44 -1.68 -14.52 8.69
CA ASN A 44 -0.54 -14.29 9.57
C ASN A 44 0.10 -12.91 9.36
N THR A 45 -0.74 -11.90 9.13
CA THR A 45 -0.28 -10.52 8.95
C THR A 45 0.15 -9.90 10.27
N THR A 46 1.15 -9.03 10.22
CA THR A 46 1.72 -8.33 11.37
C THR A 46 1.10 -6.94 11.55
N ASP A 47 1.54 -6.23 12.59
CA ASP A 47 1.07 -4.87 12.84
C ASP A 47 1.35 -3.86 11.73
N ARG A 48 2.31 -4.19 10.86
CA ARG A 48 2.76 -3.33 9.77
C ARG A 48 1.96 -3.53 8.49
N ASN A 49 1.10 -4.55 8.43
CA ASN A 49 0.38 -4.86 7.22
C ASN A 49 -0.94 -4.08 7.13
N ALA A 50 -1.26 -3.62 5.93
CA ALA A 50 -2.48 -2.92 5.59
C ALA A 50 -3.09 -3.50 4.31
N ILE A 51 -4.36 -3.86 4.37
CA ILE A 51 -5.10 -4.43 3.25
C ILE A 51 -6.30 -3.55 2.95
N CYS A 52 -6.48 -3.19 1.67
CA CYS A 52 -7.60 -2.34 1.26
C CYS A 52 -8.94 -3.06 1.37
N VAL A 53 -10.02 -2.27 1.47
CA VAL A 53 -11.40 -2.76 1.60
C VAL A 53 -11.80 -3.79 0.54
N ASN A 54 -11.35 -3.62 -0.71
CA ASN A 54 -11.70 -4.53 -1.80
C ASN A 54 -10.96 -5.87 -1.70
N CYS A 55 -9.68 -5.85 -1.30
CA CYS A 55 -8.91 -7.07 -1.07
C CYS A 55 -9.51 -7.87 0.08
N ILE A 56 -9.93 -7.23 1.18
CA ILE A 56 -10.62 -7.95 2.26
C ILE A 56 -11.91 -8.62 1.79
N LYS A 57 -12.71 -7.93 0.98
CA LYS A 57 -13.98 -8.48 0.47
C LYS A 57 -13.82 -9.59 -0.57
N LYS A 58 -12.64 -9.73 -1.20
CA LYS A 58 -12.42 -10.67 -2.32
C LYS A 58 -11.28 -11.64 -2.06
N CYS A 59 -10.07 -11.15 -1.86
CA CYS A 59 -8.86 -11.98 -1.68
C CYS A 59 -8.82 -12.62 -0.28
N HIS A 60 -9.41 -11.95 0.72
CA HIS A 60 -9.49 -12.44 2.11
C HIS A 60 -10.94 -12.72 2.53
N GLN A 61 -11.81 -13.06 1.57
CA GLN A 61 -13.19 -13.40 1.86
C GLN A 61 -13.25 -14.64 2.76
N GLY A 62 -13.93 -14.53 3.89
CA GLY A 62 -14.05 -15.63 4.86
C GLY A 62 -12.85 -15.77 5.81
N HIS A 63 -11.89 -14.86 5.76
CA HIS A 63 -10.83 -14.78 6.76
C HIS A 63 -11.26 -13.96 7.98
N ASP A 64 -10.52 -14.16 9.07
CA ASP A 64 -10.60 -13.31 10.25
C ASP A 64 -9.86 -11.98 9.98
N VAL A 65 -10.60 -10.88 10.03
CA VAL A 65 -10.15 -9.55 9.61
C VAL A 65 -10.57 -8.48 10.60
N GLU A 66 -9.73 -7.47 10.74
CA GLU A 66 -9.92 -6.36 11.68
C GLU A 66 -9.80 -5.02 10.96
N PHE A 67 -10.72 -4.10 11.24
CA PHE A 67 -10.58 -2.70 10.82
C PHE A 67 -9.54 -2.01 11.69
N ILE A 68 -8.56 -1.34 11.08
CA ILE A 68 -7.49 -0.67 11.82
C ILE A 68 -7.79 0.82 11.99
N ARG A 69 -7.83 1.57 10.88
CA ARG A 69 -8.16 3.01 10.85
C ARG A 69 -8.28 3.53 9.41
N HIS A 70 -8.66 4.79 9.30
CA HIS A 70 -8.58 5.58 8.07
C HIS A 70 -7.27 6.38 8.04
N ASP A 71 -6.33 6.03 7.15
CA ASP A 71 -5.05 6.73 7.03
C ASP A 71 -4.44 6.50 5.64
N ARG A 72 -3.28 7.10 5.38
CA ARG A 72 -2.40 6.74 4.26
C ARG A 72 -1.87 5.33 4.46
N PHE A 73 -2.02 4.49 3.45
CA PHE A 73 -1.50 3.13 3.50
C PHE A 73 -1.10 2.64 2.12
N PHE A 74 -0.49 1.46 2.12
CA PHE A 74 -0.14 0.71 0.95
C PHE A 74 -0.76 -0.69 1.08
N CYS A 75 -1.38 -1.19 0.02
CA CYS A 75 -2.08 -2.48 0.11
C CYS A 75 -1.09 -3.64 -0.09
N ASP A 76 -0.72 -4.31 1.00
CA ASP A 76 0.20 -5.47 1.01
C ASP A 76 -0.28 -6.62 0.13
N CYS A 77 -1.59 -6.85 0.10
CA CYS A 77 -2.18 -7.84 -0.80
C CYS A 77 -1.82 -7.51 -2.25
N GLY A 78 -2.03 -6.26 -2.69
CA GLY A 78 -1.74 -5.81 -4.06
C GLY A 78 -0.26 -5.84 -4.42
N ALA A 79 0.62 -5.65 -3.44
CA ALA A 79 2.06 -5.71 -3.61
C ALA A 79 2.63 -7.14 -3.64
N GLY A 80 1.80 -8.15 -3.38
CA GLY A 80 2.23 -9.55 -3.39
C GLY A 80 3.12 -9.92 -2.20
N THR A 81 3.04 -9.20 -1.08
CA THR A 81 3.81 -9.49 0.14
C THR A 81 3.13 -10.54 1.03
N LEU A 82 1.92 -10.99 0.66
CA LEU A 82 1.13 -11.97 1.39
C LEU A 82 1.12 -13.34 0.70
N SER A 83 0.74 -14.38 1.44
CA SER A 83 0.75 -15.77 0.96
C SER A 83 -0.18 -16.03 -0.24
N ASN A 84 -1.27 -15.27 -0.36
CA ASN A 84 -2.24 -15.41 -1.45
C ASN A 84 -2.06 -14.26 -2.46
N PRO A 85 -2.01 -14.57 -3.78
CA PRO A 85 -1.87 -13.55 -4.80
C PRO A 85 -3.13 -12.66 -4.88
N CYS A 86 -2.93 -11.36 -5.07
CA CYS A 86 -4.03 -10.43 -5.27
C CYS A 86 -4.62 -10.56 -6.67
N THR A 87 -5.92 -10.86 -6.74
CA THR A 87 -6.65 -10.93 -8.01
C THR A 87 -7.20 -9.57 -8.46
N LEU A 88 -7.06 -8.54 -7.64
CA LEU A 88 -7.59 -7.19 -7.87
C LEU A 88 -6.52 -6.16 -8.28
N ALA A 89 -5.24 -6.54 -8.22
CA ALA A 89 -4.11 -5.71 -8.63
C ALA A 89 -3.97 -5.63 -10.16
N GLY A 90 -4.68 -6.47 -10.94
CA GLY A 90 -4.65 -6.51 -12.41
C GLY A 90 -3.27 -6.87 -13.01
N GLU A 91 -3.15 -6.77 -14.34
CA GLU A 91 -1.85 -6.89 -15.04
C GLU A 91 -0.85 -5.88 -14.45
N PRO A 92 0.44 -6.25 -14.28
CA PRO A 92 1.47 -5.30 -13.87
C PRO A 92 1.51 -4.19 -14.93
N THR A 93 1.04 -2.99 -14.56
CA THR A 93 1.29 -1.83 -15.40
C THR A 93 2.80 -1.67 -15.43
N HIS A 94 3.38 -1.85 -16.60
CA HIS A 94 4.81 -1.82 -16.90
C HIS A 94 5.37 -0.39 -16.80
N ASP A 95 4.92 0.38 -15.80
CA ASP A 95 5.18 1.80 -15.62
C ASP A 95 5.53 2.06 -14.14
N THR A 96 6.69 1.58 -13.71
CA THR A 96 7.64 2.30 -12.83
C THR A 96 8.91 1.48 -12.73
N ASP A 97 9.61 1.45 -13.86
CA ASP A 97 11.03 1.14 -13.93
C ASP A 97 11.84 2.24 -13.23
N THR A 98 11.82 2.26 -11.90
CA THR A 98 12.92 2.82 -11.09
C THR A 98 13.02 2.03 -9.80
N LEU A 99 13.91 1.04 -9.87
CA LEU A 99 14.68 0.44 -8.80
C LEU A 99 14.16 0.65 -7.36
N TYR A 100 13.73 -0.46 -6.77
CA TYR A 100 13.97 -0.74 -5.35
C TYR A 100 15.49 -0.73 -5.11
N ASP A 101 16.08 0.48 -5.06
CA ASP A 101 17.44 0.66 -4.58
C ASP A 101 17.35 0.58 -3.06
N SER A 102 17.68 -0.60 -2.54
CA SER A 102 17.91 -0.82 -1.12
C SER A 102 19.07 0.09 -0.71
N ALA A 103 18.80 1.35 -0.38
CA ALA A 103 19.82 2.20 0.22
C ALA A 103 20.22 1.53 1.55
N PRO A 104 21.47 1.05 1.69
CA PRO A 104 21.94 0.55 2.98
C PRO A 104 21.91 1.67 4.02
N PRO A 105 21.76 1.35 5.32
CA PRO A 105 21.74 2.35 6.37
C PRO A 105 23.00 3.21 6.29
N ILE A 106 22.81 4.54 6.27
CA ILE A 106 23.92 5.50 6.28
C ILE A 106 24.70 5.28 7.58
N GLU A 107 25.95 4.82 7.46
CA GLU A 107 26.88 4.78 8.58
C GLU A 107 27.07 6.20 9.13
N SER A 108 26.57 6.43 10.34
CA SER A 108 26.84 7.64 11.10
C SER A 108 28.28 7.59 11.61
N ASN A 109 29.22 8.17 10.86
CA ASN A 109 30.57 8.40 11.38
C ASN A 109 30.53 9.56 12.38
N THR A 110 30.53 9.18 13.66
CA THR A 110 30.82 10.02 14.81
C THR A 110 32.25 10.59 14.74
N LEU A 111 32.33 11.93 14.84
CA LEU A 111 33.41 12.78 15.38
C LEU A 111 34.82 12.18 15.57
N GLN A 112 35.81 12.79 14.90
CA GLN A 112 37.12 13.02 15.51
C GLN A 112 37.50 14.49 15.35
N HIS A 113 37.55 15.18 16.48
CA HIS A 113 38.19 16.49 16.65
C HIS A 113 39.70 16.29 16.61
N ASN A 114 40.39 17.06 15.79
CA ASN A 114 41.82 17.35 15.96
C ASN A 114 41.97 18.83 16.30
#